data_AF-A0A2U3C7G3-F1
#
_entry.id   AF-A0A2U3C7G3-F1
#
_cell.length_a   1.000
_cell.length_b   1.000
_cell.length_c   1.000
_cell.angle_alpha   90.00
_cell.angle_beta   90.00
_cell.angle_gamma   90.00
#
_symmetry.space_group_name_H-M   'P 1'
#
loop_
_entity.id
_entity.type
_entity.pdbx_description
1 polymer ?
#
loop_
_entity_poly.entity_id
_entity_poly.type
_entity_poly.pdbx_seq_one_letter_code
_entity_poly.pdbx_strand_id
1 'polypeptide(L)'
;MPLTAADAARVHRRRVGPRRPGAVYQDTRGVPYRVDAVLYGPAARAALGHPMSWAVTVTGPDGRQRTHCTPWDSRRERPRPDLCPACLGPRHRPGPACPARSGTVARPPSRTL
;
A
#
# COMPACT_ATOMS: atom_id res chain seq x y z
N MET A 1 -16.84 22.61 -17.50
CA MET A 1 -15.45 22.36 -17.93
C MET A 1 -15.07 20.95 -17.46
N PRO A 2 -14.92 19.96 -18.35
CA PRO A 2 -14.44 18.64 -17.95
C PRO A 2 -13.00 18.74 -17.41
N LEU A 3 -12.69 18.00 -16.34
CA LEU A 3 -11.32 17.85 -15.84
C LEU A 3 -10.45 17.28 -16.95
N THR A 4 -9.31 17.92 -17.23
CA THR A 4 -8.32 17.35 -18.16
C THR A 4 -7.75 16.05 -17.59
N ALA A 5 -7.20 15.18 -18.45
CA ALA A 5 -6.54 13.96 -17.99
C ALA A 5 -5.39 14.26 -16.99
N ALA A 6 -4.69 15.38 -17.18
CA ALA A 6 -3.63 15.83 -16.28
C ALA A 6 -4.17 16.25 -14.90
N ASP A 7 -5.29 16.96 -14.86
CA ASP A 7 -5.92 17.34 -13.59
C ASP A 7 -6.48 16.14 -12.84
N ALA A 8 -7.08 15.18 -13.55
CA ALA A 8 -7.54 13.92 -12.99
C ALA A 8 -6.37 13.14 -12.36
N ALA A 9 -5.25 13.02 -13.08
CA ALA A 9 -4.05 12.36 -12.55
C ALA A 9 -3.48 13.08 -11.32
N ARG A 10 -3.49 14.43 -11.30
CA ARG A 10 -3.05 15.21 -10.13
C ARG A 10 -3.94 14.97 -8.91
N VAL A 11 -5.25 14.98 -9.10
CA VAL A 11 -6.22 14.68 -8.04
C VAL A 11 -6.03 13.27 -7.53
N HIS A 12 -5.91 12.28 -8.43
CA HIS A 12 -5.69 10.88 -8.08
C HIS A 12 -4.42 10.66 -7.26
N ARG A 13 -3.29 11.25 -7.67
CA ARG A 13 -2.03 11.18 -6.90
C ARG A 13 -2.21 11.72 -5.47
N ARG A 14 -2.90 12.85 -5.31
CA ARG A 14 -3.18 13.43 -3.99
C ARG A 14 -4.10 12.54 -3.14
N ARG A 15 -5.12 11.93 -3.75
CA ARG A 15 -6.10 11.08 -3.06
C ARG A 15 -5.52 9.73 -2.64
N VAL A 16 -4.71 9.10 -3.50
CA VAL A 16 -4.05 7.82 -3.21
C VAL A 16 -2.87 8.00 -2.26
N GLY A 17 -2.21 9.16 -2.30
CA GLY A 17 -1.05 9.43 -1.47
C GLY A 17 0.14 8.53 -1.83
N PRO A 18 0.98 8.14 -0.85
CA PRO A 18 2.17 7.33 -1.07
C PRO A 18 1.88 5.84 -1.26
N ARG A 19 0.61 5.41 -1.34
CA ARG A 19 0.22 4.00 -1.45
C ARG A 19 0.78 3.38 -2.74
N ARG A 20 1.47 2.25 -2.60
CA ARG A 20 2.07 1.45 -3.68
C ARG A 20 1.66 -0.02 -3.53
N PRO A 21 1.30 -0.72 -4.63
CA PRO A 21 1.10 -2.17 -4.59
C PRO A 21 2.28 -2.90 -3.95
N GLY A 22 1.99 -3.90 -3.13
CA GLY A 22 2.95 -4.71 -2.38
C GLY A 22 3.46 -4.08 -1.07
N ALA A 23 3.26 -2.78 -0.85
CA ALA A 23 3.72 -2.11 0.37
C ALA A 23 2.69 -2.16 1.50
N VAL A 24 3.19 -2.06 2.74
CA VAL A 24 2.39 -2.07 3.97
C VAL A 24 2.25 -0.65 4.51
N TYR A 25 1.05 -0.31 4.94
CA TYR A 25 0.69 0.97 5.51
C TYR A 25 -0.12 0.75 6.79
N GLN A 26 -0.36 1.83 7.50
CA GLN A 26 -1.22 1.87 8.66
C GLN A 26 -2.40 2.82 8.38
N ASP A 27 -3.61 2.39 8.69
CA ASP A 27 -4.83 3.18 8.50
C ASP A 27 -5.03 4.22 9.61
N THR A 28 -6.12 5.00 9.51
CA THR A 28 -6.44 6.06 10.47
C THR A 28 -6.78 5.59 11.88
N ARG A 29 -7.04 4.28 12.06
CA ARG A 29 -7.29 3.63 13.36
C ARG A 29 -6.04 2.92 13.88
N GLY A 30 -4.94 3.01 13.15
CA GLY A 30 -3.70 2.37 13.51
C GLY A 30 -3.58 0.91 13.08
N VAL A 31 -4.48 0.40 12.24
CA VAL A 31 -4.48 -0.99 11.78
C VAL A 31 -3.57 -1.13 10.55
N PRO A 32 -2.64 -2.10 10.52
CA PRO A 32 -1.77 -2.29 9.38
C PRO A 32 -2.51 -2.99 8.23
N TYR A 33 -2.23 -2.61 6.99
CA TYR A 33 -2.80 -3.21 5.79
C TYR A 33 -1.78 -3.25 4.65
N ARG A 34 -1.88 -4.27 3.78
CA ARG A 34 -1.12 -4.34 2.52
C ARG A 34 -1.93 -3.71 1.41
N VAL A 35 -1.30 -2.93 0.54
CA VAL A 35 -1.93 -2.50 -0.71
C VAL A 35 -1.71 -3.58 -1.76
N ASP A 36 -2.78 -4.13 -2.30
CA ASP A 36 -2.73 -5.13 -3.37
C ASP A 36 -2.74 -4.45 -4.75
N ALA A 37 -3.62 -3.47 -4.92
CA ALA A 37 -3.76 -2.74 -6.18
C ALA A 37 -4.20 -1.30 -5.97
N VAL A 38 -3.80 -0.42 -6.89
CA VAL A 38 -4.32 0.94 -7.03
C VAL A 38 -4.96 1.02 -8.41
N LEU A 39 -6.26 1.29 -8.44
CA LEU A 39 -7.06 1.29 -9.66
C LEU A 39 -7.47 2.72 -10.01
N TYR A 40 -7.59 2.99 -11.30
CA TYR A 40 -8.03 4.29 -11.82
C TYR A 40 -9.10 4.13 -12.90
N GLY A 41 -9.90 5.19 -13.11
CA GLY A 41 -10.86 5.29 -14.19
C GLY A 41 -11.93 4.18 -14.15
N PRO A 42 -12.26 3.55 -15.31
CA PRO A 42 -13.27 2.50 -15.38
C PRO A 42 -13.01 1.30 -14.46
N ALA A 43 -11.74 0.89 -14.30
CA ALA A 43 -11.39 -0.23 -13.42
C ALA A 43 -11.72 0.06 -11.95
N ALA A 44 -11.50 1.30 -11.49
CA ALA A 44 -11.89 1.71 -10.15
C ALA A 44 -13.41 1.71 -9.96
N ARG A 45 -14.16 2.19 -10.95
CA ARG A 45 -15.63 2.21 -10.90
C ARG A 45 -16.22 0.80 -10.83
N ALA A 46 -15.69 -0.11 -11.67
CA ALA A 46 -16.09 -1.51 -11.67
C ALA A 46 -15.79 -2.19 -10.32
N ALA A 47 -14.60 -1.96 -9.76
CA ALA A 47 -14.19 -2.59 -8.50
C ALA A 47 -14.94 -2.05 -7.27
N LEU A 48 -15.42 -0.81 -7.31
CA LEU A 48 -16.17 -0.20 -6.20
C LEU A 48 -17.69 -0.34 -6.33
N GLY A 49 -18.22 -0.53 -7.54
CA GLY A 49 -19.64 -0.31 -7.81
C GLY A 49 -20.08 1.14 -7.57
N HIS A 50 -19.15 2.10 -7.67
CA HIS A 50 -19.35 3.51 -7.33
C HIS A 50 -18.71 4.41 -8.40
N PRO A 51 -19.25 5.61 -8.71
CA PRO A 51 -18.69 6.50 -9.75
C PRO A 51 -17.28 7.07 -9.48
N MET A 52 -16.61 6.66 -8.40
CA MET A 52 -15.25 7.13 -8.10
C MET A 52 -14.26 6.60 -9.13
N SER A 53 -13.44 7.51 -9.65
CA SER A 53 -12.43 7.22 -10.67
C SER A 53 -11.09 6.75 -10.11
N TRP A 54 -11.05 6.37 -8.83
CA TRP A 54 -9.89 5.76 -8.19
C TRP A 54 -10.33 4.85 -7.04
N ALA A 55 -9.58 3.79 -6.81
CA ALA A 55 -9.82 2.84 -5.74
C ALA A 55 -8.49 2.24 -5.27
N VAL A 56 -8.45 1.80 -4.03
CA VAL A 56 -7.36 1.00 -3.48
C VAL A 56 -7.93 -0.32 -3.00
N THR A 57 -7.32 -1.40 -3.44
CA THR A 57 -7.58 -2.74 -2.93
C THR A 57 -6.51 -3.08 -1.92
N VAL A 58 -6.93 -3.48 -0.73
CA VAL A 58 -6.06 -3.74 0.41
C VAL A 58 -6.39 -5.07 1.07
N THR A 59 -5.39 -5.70 1.68
CA THR A 59 -5.55 -6.86 2.55
C THR A 59 -5.24 -6.47 3.99
N GLY A 60 -6.22 -6.67 4.87
CA GLY A 60 -6.09 -6.41 6.31
C GLY A 60 -5.37 -7.54 7.07
N PRO A 61 -5.16 -7.36 8.38
CA PRO A 61 -4.55 -8.40 9.23
C PRO A 61 -5.47 -9.61 9.44
N ASP A 62 -6.77 -9.45 9.17
CA ASP A 62 -7.76 -10.53 9.12
C ASP A 62 -7.64 -11.39 7.84
N GLY A 63 -6.69 -11.08 6.95
CA GLY A 63 -6.52 -11.75 5.67
C GLY A 63 -7.62 -11.45 4.65
N ARG A 64 -8.54 -10.52 4.97
CA ARG A 64 -9.64 -10.17 4.06
C ARG A 64 -9.23 -9.04 3.13
N GLN A 65 -9.56 -9.21 1.86
CA GLN A 65 -9.40 -8.18 0.86
C GLN A 65 -10.58 -7.20 0.90
N ARG A 66 -10.29 -5.91 0.76
CA ARG A 66 -11.28 -4.83 0.75
C ARG A 66 -10.90 -3.81 -0.32
N THR A 67 -11.87 -3.30 -1.06
CA THR A 67 -11.67 -2.24 -2.04
C THR A 67 -12.39 -0.98 -1.57
N HIS A 68 -11.71 0.17 -1.56
CA HIS A 68 -12.29 1.42 -1.07
C HIS A 68 -11.70 2.65 -1.77
N CYS A 69 -12.40 3.78 -1.66
CA CYS A 69 -11.98 5.09 -2.17
C CYS A 69 -11.73 6.10 -1.03
N THR A 70 -11.14 5.65 0.08
CA THR A 70 -10.83 6.53 1.23
C THR A 70 -9.55 7.32 0.96
N PRO A 71 -9.59 8.68 0.94
CA PRO A 71 -8.41 9.48 0.63
C PRO A 71 -7.30 9.26 1.65
N TRP A 72 -6.05 9.42 1.23
CA TRP A 72 -4.91 9.41 2.12
C TRP A 72 -4.95 10.57 3.11
N ASP A 73 -4.96 10.26 4.40
CA ASP A 73 -4.76 11.22 5.48
C ASP A 73 -3.33 11.17 6.01
N SER A 74 -2.48 12.10 5.59
CA SER A 74 -1.07 12.16 6.01
C SER A 74 -0.85 12.45 7.50
N ARG A 75 -1.90 12.83 8.24
CA ARG A 75 -1.81 13.06 9.70
C ARG A 75 -2.02 11.78 10.51
N ARG A 76 -2.68 10.78 9.92
CA ARG A 76 -3.11 9.56 10.63
C ARG A 76 -2.60 8.28 9.98
N GLU A 77 -2.46 8.28 8.66
CA GLU A 77 -1.90 7.17 7.91
C GLU A 77 -0.39 7.34 7.72
N ARG A 78 0.32 6.21 7.70
CA ARG A 78 1.78 6.20 7.47
C ARG A 78 2.24 4.91 6.80
N PRO A 79 3.30 4.97 5.96
CA PRO A 79 3.98 3.77 5.50
C PRO A 79 4.55 2.97 6.68
N ARG A 80 4.56 1.64 6.55
CA ARG A 80 5.16 0.71 7.52
C ARG A 80 6.26 -0.12 6.86
N PRO A 81 7.41 0.49 6.53
CA PRO A 81 8.55 -0.21 5.92
C PRO A 81 9.24 -1.20 6.88
N ASP A 82 8.85 -1.17 8.16
CA ASP A 82 9.23 -2.12 9.21
C ASP A 82 8.43 -3.43 9.12
N LEU A 83 7.26 -3.42 8.47
CA LEU A 83 6.39 -4.58 8.34
C LEU A 83 6.47 -5.20 6.94
N CYS A 84 6.48 -6.52 6.91
CA CYS A 84 6.41 -7.27 5.68
C CYS A 84 4.97 -7.69 5.35
N PRO A 85 4.61 -7.80 4.06
CA PRO A 85 3.35 -8.40 3.63
C PRO A 85 3.05 -9.76 4.27
N ALA A 86 4.05 -10.62 4.44
CA ALA A 86 3.88 -11.94 5.07
C ALA A 86 3.65 -11.87 6.59
N CYS A 87 3.91 -10.71 7.19
CA CYS A 87 3.78 -10.43 8.61
C CYS A 87 2.38 -9.88 8.96
N LEU A 88 1.58 -9.54 7.94
CA LEU A 88 0.17 -9.15 8.06
C LEU A 88 -0.69 -10.41 8.19
N GLY A 89 -0.80 -10.95 9.40
CA GLY A 89 -1.70 -12.06 9.69
C GLY A 89 -1.57 -12.57 11.13
N PRO A 90 -2.57 -13.28 11.65
CA PRO A 90 -2.58 -13.79 13.03
C PRO A 90 -1.52 -14.86 13.30
N ARG A 91 -0.87 -15.39 12.25
CA ARG A 91 0.09 -16.50 12.34
C ARG A 91 1.54 -16.06 12.45
N HIS A 92 1.84 -14.77 12.35
CA HIS A 92 3.21 -14.30 12.52
C HIS A 92 3.47 -14.02 14.02
N ARG A 93 4.18 -14.93 14.70
CA ARG A 93 4.70 -14.65 16.04
C ARG A 93 5.67 -13.45 15.94
N PRO A 94 5.64 -12.50 16.89
CA PRO A 94 6.69 -11.50 17.01
C PRO A 94 7.99 -12.23 17.36
N GLY A 95 8.87 -12.35 16.36
CA GLY A 95 10.21 -12.93 16.46
C GLY A 95 11.22 -11.99 15.78
N PRO A 96 12.54 -12.23 15.93
CA PRO A 96 13.53 -11.29 15.45
C PRO A 96 13.44 -11.18 13.93
N ALA A 97 13.62 -9.95 13.44
CA ALA A 97 13.75 -9.52 12.04
C ALA A 97 12.98 -10.34 10.99
N CYS A 98 11.99 -9.70 10.36
CA CYS A 98 11.34 -10.26 9.17
C CYS A 98 12.38 -10.89 8.21
N PRO A 99 12.22 -12.16 7.79
CA PRO A 99 13.20 -12.86 6.94
C PRO A 99 13.40 -12.17 5.58
N ALA A 100 12.47 -11.34 5.12
CA ALA A 100 12.63 -10.55 3.89
C ALA A 100 13.59 -9.36 4.04
N ARG A 101 13.94 -8.94 5.27
CA ARG A 101 14.98 -7.93 5.55
C ARG A 101 16.36 -8.54 5.81
N SER A 102 16.44 -9.85 6.04
CA SER A 102 17.70 -10.57 6.30
C SER A 102 18.52 -10.85 5.04
N GLY A 103 18.08 -10.35 3.88
CA GLY A 103 18.92 -10.17 2.70
C GLY A 103 19.95 -9.06 2.94
N THR A 104 20.87 -9.30 3.89
CA THR A 104 22.13 -8.58 4.00
C THR A 104 22.71 -8.52 2.60
N VAL A 105 22.87 -7.30 2.08
CA VAL A 105 23.73 -7.01 0.95
C VAL A 105 25.07 -7.66 1.26
N ALA A 106 25.33 -8.82 0.65
CA ALA A 106 26.64 -9.43 0.69
C ALA A 106 27.60 -8.41 0.07
N ARG A 107 28.35 -7.71 0.93
CA ARG A 107 29.44 -6.84 0.52
C ARG A 107 30.36 -7.71 -0.36
N PRO A 108 30.62 -7.36 -1.63
CA PRO A 108 31.58 -8.12 -2.41
C PRO A 108 32.92 -8.11 -1.66
N PRO A 109 33.67 -9.23 -1.65
CA PRO A 109 34.98 -9.24 -1.02
C PRO A 109 35.84 -8.16 -1.68
N SER A 110 36.39 -7.27 -0.85
CA SER A 110 37.39 -6.29 -1.26
C SER A 110 38.53 -7.06 -1.90
N ARG A 111 38.65 -6.96 -3.23
CA ARG A 111 39.74 -7.55 -3.99
C ARG A 111 40.98 -6.71 -3.71
N THR A 112 41.84 -7.21 -2.83
CA THR A 112 43.22 -6.73 -2.70
C THR A 112 43.99 -7.23 -3.92
N LEU A 113 44.48 -6.29 -4.73
CA LEU A 113 45.65 -6.46 -5.58
C LEU A 113 46.50 -5.21 -5.41
#